data_AF-A0A2Z4ITC0-F1
#
_entry.id   AF-A0A2Z4ITC0-F1
#
_cell.length_a   1.000
_cell.length_b   1.000
_cell.length_c   1.000
_cell.angle_alpha   90.00
_cell.angle_beta   90.00
_cell.angle_gamma   90.00
#
_symmetry.space_group_name_H-M   'P 1'
#
loop_
_entity.id
_entity.type
_entity.pdbx_description
1 polymer ?
#
loop_
_entity_poly.entity_id
_entity_poly.type
_entity_poly.pdbx_seq_one_letter_code
_entity_poly.pdbx_strand_id
1 'polypeptide(L)'
;MEVSMRSLFALHQSRGPAADFAEYFAAEWHSGDWDLAEDHWELLVNRLLNSRDMEKLKPSEALRRAEQEAVNFGLALLRSSISTRCPICAIAPQRSEPDTQRTILEPR
;
A
#
# COMPACT_ATOMS: atom_id res chain seq x y z
N MET A 1 -11.65 12.44 17.30
CA MET A 1 -11.85 11.48 16.20
C MET A 1 -10.47 11.19 15.65
N GLU A 2 -9.90 10.04 16.02
CA GLU A 2 -8.69 9.54 15.36
C GLU A 2 -9.08 9.22 13.92
N VAL A 3 -8.39 9.87 12.99
CA VAL A 3 -8.60 9.61 11.56
C VAL A 3 -7.71 8.41 11.23
N SER A 4 -8.28 7.22 11.28
CA SER A 4 -7.58 5.99 10.90
C SER A 4 -7.76 5.69 9.43
N MET A 5 -6.66 5.32 8.79
CA MET A 5 -6.65 4.85 7.41
C MET A 5 -7.52 3.60 7.27
N ARG A 6 -8.26 3.50 6.17
CA ARG A 6 -8.99 2.28 5.81
C ARG A 6 -8.01 1.20 5.41
N SER A 7 -8.12 0.02 6.02
CA SER A 7 -7.37 -1.15 5.59
C SER A 7 -7.78 -1.61 4.19
N LEU A 8 -6.86 -2.29 3.50
CA LEU A 8 -7.16 -2.91 2.20
C LEU A 8 -8.34 -3.88 2.31
N PHE A 9 -8.42 -4.61 3.43
CA PHE A 9 -9.53 -5.51 3.74
C PHE A 9 -10.88 -4.78 3.92
N ALA A 10 -10.86 -3.58 4.51
CA ALA A 10 -12.06 -2.75 4.61
C ALA A 10 -12.52 -2.24 3.24
N LEU A 11 -11.58 -1.93 2.33
CA LEU A 11 -11.90 -1.57 0.95
C LEU A 11 -12.54 -2.74 0.20
N HIS A 12 -11.99 -3.96 0.35
CA HIS A 12 -12.57 -5.18 -0.21
C HIS A 12 -14.02 -5.42 0.27
N GLN A 13 -14.30 -5.20 1.56
CA GLN A 13 -15.65 -5.35 2.10
C GLN A 13 -16.64 -4.26 1.68
N SER A 14 -16.16 -3.10 1.23
CA SER A 14 -17.00 -1.94 0.89
C SER A 14 -17.84 -2.11 -0.40
N ARG A 15 -17.55 -3.15 -1.19
CA ARG A 15 -18.12 -3.46 -2.52
C ARG A 15 -17.93 -2.34 -3.55
N GLY A 16 -17.91 -2.70 -4.84
CA GLY A 16 -17.73 -1.77 -5.96
C GLY A 16 -16.25 -1.57 -6.37
N PRO A 17 -15.90 -0.46 -7.04
CA PRO A 17 -14.58 -0.31 -7.68
C PRO A 17 -13.40 -0.37 -6.70
N ALA A 18 -13.62 0.01 -5.44
CA ALA A 18 -12.61 -0.09 -4.39
C ALA A 18 -12.36 -1.55 -3.95
N ALA A 19 -13.39 -2.40 -4.03
CA ALA A 19 -13.26 -3.82 -3.72
C ALA A 19 -12.54 -4.56 -4.85
N ASP A 20 -12.91 -4.27 -6.11
CA ASP A 20 -12.22 -4.80 -7.28
C ASP A 20 -10.73 -4.40 -7.22
N PHE A 21 -10.45 -3.12 -6.92
CA PHE A 21 -9.08 -2.66 -6.71
C PHE A 21 -8.34 -3.49 -5.66
N ALA A 22 -8.93 -3.70 -4.47
CA ALA A 22 -8.26 -4.43 -3.39
C ALA A 22 -7.94 -5.88 -3.81
N GLU A 23 -8.87 -6.55 -4.48
CA GLU A 23 -8.67 -7.91 -4.99
C GLU A 23 -7.57 -7.97 -6.06
N TYR A 24 -7.62 -7.10 -7.07
CA TYR A 24 -6.59 -7.03 -8.10
C TYR A 24 -5.23 -6.59 -7.56
N PHE A 25 -5.20 -5.65 -6.61
CA PHE A 25 -3.97 -5.17 -5.98
C PHE A 25 -3.27 -6.31 -5.24
N ALA A 26 -4.00 -7.13 -4.49
CA ALA A 26 -3.43 -8.30 -3.83
C ALA A 26 -3.06 -9.40 -4.83
N ALA A 27 -3.97 -9.77 -5.74
CA ALA A 27 -3.80 -10.91 -6.64
C ALA A 27 -2.73 -10.66 -7.72
N GLU A 28 -2.81 -9.54 -8.45
CA GLU A 28 -1.94 -9.29 -9.61
C GLU A 28 -0.55 -8.81 -9.22
N TRP A 29 -0.45 -7.91 -8.24
CA TRP A 29 0.83 -7.30 -7.87
C TRP A 29 1.54 -8.02 -6.74
N HIS A 30 0.80 -8.73 -5.90
CA HIS A 30 1.33 -9.35 -4.68
C HIS A 30 1.07 -10.87 -4.64
N SER A 31 0.64 -11.46 -5.76
CA SER A 31 0.41 -12.92 -5.88
C SER A 31 -0.56 -13.50 -4.85
N GLY A 32 -1.49 -12.68 -4.36
CA GLY A 32 -2.46 -13.03 -3.33
C GLY A 32 -1.96 -12.86 -1.89
N ASP A 33 -0.78 -12.28 -1.68
CA ASP A 33 -0.26 -11.97 -0.34
C ASP A 33 -0.94 -10.69 0.20
N TRP A 34 -1.99 -10.89 0.98
CA TRP A 34 -2.80 -9.80 1.54
C TRP A 34 -2.08 -8.99 2.61
N ASP A 35 -1.20 -9.62 3.40
CA ASP A 35 -0.40 -8.94 4.41
C ASP A 35 0.59 -7.96 3.75
N LEU A 36 1.34 -8.41 2.75
CA LEU A 36 2.24 -7.56 1.98
C LEU A 36 1.48 -6.47 1.21
N ALA A 37 0.29 -6.80 0.71
CA ALA A 37 -0.58 -5.84 0.04
C ALA A 37 -1.06 -4.75 1.00
N GLU A 38 -1.39 -5.10 2.24
CA GLU A 38 -1.77 -4.13 3.27
C GLU A 38 -0.60 -3.21 3.68
N ASP A 39 0.59 -3.77 3.90
CA ASP A 39 1.83 -3.01 4.15
C ASP A 39 2.07 -1.98 3.01
N HIS A 40 1.99 -2.44 1.76
CA HIS A 40 2.23 -1.57 0.60
C HIS A 40 1.10 -0.55 0.37
N TRP A 41 -0.13 -0.90 0.71
CA TRP A 41 -1.26 0.03 0.70
C TRP A 41 -1.02 1.16 1.69
N GLU A 42 -0.62 0.85 2.92
CA GLU A 42 -0.33 1.86 3.94
C GLU A 42 0.81 2.78 3.50
N LEU A 43 1.88 2.23 2.95
CA LEU A 43 3.01 3.01 2.42
C LEU A 43 2.60 3.92 1.26
N LEU A 44 1.74 3.44 0.36
CA LEU A 44 1.25 4.22 -0.77
C LEU A 44 0.40 5.40 -0.31
N VAL A 45 -0.56 5.15 0.58
CA VAL A 45 -1.44 6.21 1.12
C VAL A 45 -0.63 7.21 1.94
N ASN A 46 0.28 6.75 2.81
CA ASN A 46 1.14 7.64 3.58
C ASN A 46 2.03 8.49 2.67
N ARG A 47 2.55 7.94 1.57
CA ARG A 47 3.35 8.72 0.61
C ARG A 47 2.53 9.81 -0.05
N LEU A 48 1.29 9.52 -0.44
CA LEU A 48 0.36 10.51 -1.00
C LEU A 48 -0.05 11.55 0.06
N LEU A 49 -0.26 11.12 1.30
CA LEU A 49 -0.59 12.00 2.42
C LEU A 49 0.54 12.99 2.74
N ASN A 50 1.79 12.56 2.60
CA ASN A 50 2.98 13.40 2.77
C ASN A 50 3.34 14.23 1.51
N SER A 51 2.49 14.19 0.46
CA SER A 51 2.71 15.02 -0.72
C SER A 51 2.32 16.48 -0.47
N ARG A 52 2.96 17.40 -1.19
CA ARG A 52 2.72 18.85 -1.08
C ARG A 52 1.28 19.26 -1.35
N ASP A 53 0.56 18.47 -2.14
CA ASP A 53 -0.86 18.69 -2.46
C ASP A 53 -1.77 18.51 -1.24
N MET A 54 -1.36 17.70 -0.27
CA MET A 54 -2.14 17.37 0.92
C MET A 54 -1.80 18.24 2.14
N GLU A 55 -0.65 18.93 2.13
CA GLU A 55 -0.19 19.82 3.22
C GLU A 55 -1.17 20.96 3.54
N LYS A 56 -1.99 21.36 2.57
CA LYS A 56 -2.96 22.46 2.71
C LYS A 56 -4.33 22.01 3.20
N LEU A 57 -4.55 20.70 3.34
CA LEU A 57 -5.83 20.13 3.74
C LEU A 57 -5.86 19.81 5.23
N LYS A 58 -7.07 19.75 5.80
CA LYS A 58 -7.25 19.22 7.16
C LYS A 58 -6.83 17.74 7.18
N PRO A 59 -6.24 17.22 8.27
CA PRO A 59 -5.76 15.83 8.33
C PRO A 59 -6.80 14.79 7.90
N SER A 60 -8.07 14.98 8.28
CA SER A 60 -9.18 14.10 7.88
C SER A 60 -9.49 14.14 6.38
N GLU A 61 -9.40 15.32 5.78
CA GLU A 61 -9.67 15.51 4.35
C GLU A 61 -8.46 15.05 3.52
N ALA A 62 -7.26 15.33 3.99
CA ALA A 62 -6.01 14.89 3.41
C ALA A 62 -5.96 13.35 3.32
N LEU A 63 -6.32 12.64 4.39
CA LEU A 63 -6.36 11.18 4.40
C LEU A 63 -7.40 10.64 3.42
N ARG A 64 -8.63 11.17 3.47
CA ARG A 64 -9.69 10.75 2.55
C ARG A 64 -9.30 10.98 1.09
N ARG A 65 -8.67 12.12 0.78
CA ARG A 65 -8.19 12.45 -0.55
C ARG A 65 -7.05 11.51 -0.96
N ALA A 66 -6.08 11.25 -0.08
CA ALA A 66 -4.96 10.35 -0.33
C ALA A 66 -5.43 8.91 -0.61
N GLU A 67 -6.37 8.38 0.17
CA GLU A 67 -6.98 7.06 -0.09
C GLU A 67 -7.65 7.01 -1.47
N GLN A 68 -8.42 8.06 -1.80
CA GLN A 68 -9.12 8.12 -3.08
C GLN A 68 -8.17 8.24 -4.27
N GLU A 69 -7.11 9.03 -4.15
CA GLU A 69 -6.05 9.14 -5.16
C GLU A 69 -5.29 7.80 -5.29
N ALA A 70 -5.02 7.09 -4.19
CA ALA A 70 -4.37 5.79 -4.21
C ALA A 70 -5.19 4.74 -4.98
N VAL A 71 -6.50 4.66 -4.70
CA VAL A 71 -7.43 3.76 -5.42
C VAL A 71 -7.52 4.15 -6.90
N ASN A 72 -7.68 5.44 -7.21
CA ASN A 72 -7.74 5.92 -8.59
C ASN A 72 -6.45 5.61 -9.37
N PHE A 73 -5.29 5.85 -8.75
CA PHE A 73 -3.99 5.56 -9.32
C PHE A 73 -3.83 4.05 -9.58
N GLY A 74 -4.18 3.23 -8.60
CA GLY A 74 -4.16 1.77 -8.73
C GLY A 74 -5.06 1.27 -9.86
N LEU A 75 -6.31 1.74 -9.92
CA LEU A 75 -7.25 1.39 -10.99
C LEU A 75 -6.76 1.85 -12.37
N ALA A 76 -6.14 3.03 -12.47
CA ALA A 76 -5.59 3.54 -13.73
C ALA A 76 -4.43 2.66 -14.24
N LEU A 77 -3.57 2.20 -13.34
CA LEU A 77 -2.48 1.28 -13.67
C LEU A 77 -3.01 -0.10 -14.09
N LEU A 78 -3.99 -0.65 -13.36
CA LEU A 78 -4.61 -1.93 -13.70
C LEU A 78 -5.30 -1.90 -15.08
N ARG A 79 -5.92 -0.78 -15.44
CA ARG A 79 -6.54 -0.59 -16.77
C ARG A 79 -5.55 -0.29 -17.88
N SER A 80 -4.29 0.02 -17.55
CA SER A 80 -3.27 0.27 -18.55
C SER A 80 -2.74 -1.06 -19.08
N SER A 81 -2.58 -1.17 -20.41
CA SER A 81 -2.09 -2.38 -21.09
C SER A 81 -0.61 -2.71 -20.81
N ILE A 82 0.06 -1.88 -20.00
CA ILE A 82 1.43 -2.09 -19.57
C ILE A 82 1.37 -2.91 -18.28
N SER A 83 1.91 -4.13 -18.30
CA SER A 83 2.17 -4.91 -17.09
C SER A 83 2.98 -4.05 -16.12
N THR A 84 2.30 -3.49 -15.14
CA THR A 84 2.88 -2.62 -14.13
C THR A 84 3.02 -3.44 -12.87
N ARG A 85 4.12 -3.24 -12.14
CA ARG A 85 4.28 -3.75 -10.77
C ARG A 85 3.75 -2.70 -9.81
N CYS A 86 3.42 -3.11 -8.60
CA CYS A 86 3.11 -2.15 -7.53
C CYS A 86 4.28 -1.13 -7.41
N PRO A 87 3.97 0.18 -7.37
CA PRO A 87 4.99 1.23 -7.28
C PRO A 87 5.81 1.11 -5.99
N ILE A 88 5.22 0.57 -4.92
CA ILE A 88 5.90 0.33 -3.66
C ILE A 88 6.85 -0.86 -3.80
N CYS A 89 6.43 -1.98 -4.40
CA CYS A 89 7.34 -3.11 -4.70
C CYS A 89 8.56 -2.71 -5.54
N ALA A 90 8.40 -1.74 -6.46
CA ALA A 90 9.48 -1.29 -7.33
C ALA A 90 10.52 -0.41 -6.62
N ILE A 91 10.14 0.21 -5.50
CA ILE A 91 10.96 1.20 -4.77
C ILE A 91 11.39 0.66 -3.40
N ALA A 92 10.60 -0.24 -2.81
CA ALA A 92 10.88 -0.83 -1.53
C ALA A 92 12.17 -1.68 -1.64
N PRO A 93 13.15 -1.47 -0.76
CA PRO A 93 14.24 -2.42 -0.62
C PRO A 93 13.60 -3.78 -0.31
N GLN A 94 14.06 -4.83 -1.00
CA GLN A 94 13.70 -6.21 -0.69
C GLN A 94 13.74 -6.34 0.83
N ARG A 95 12.60 -6.72 1.45
CA ARG A 95 12.49 -6.91 2.90
C ARG A 95 13.71 -7.72 3.30
N SER A 96 14.67 -7.08 3.98
CA SER A 96 15.87 -7.79 4.39
C SER A 96 15.36 -8.94 5.22
N GLU A 97 15.71 -10.17 4.81
CA GLU A 97 15.41 -11.37 5.57
C GLU A 97 15.69 -11.07 7.05
N PRO A 98 14.82 -11.50 7.98
CA PRO A 98 15.14 -11.33 9.39
C PRO A 98 16.51 -11.96 9.60
N ASP A 99 17.49 -11.15 9.99
CA ASP A 99 18.89 -11.50 10.29
C ASP A 99 18.88 -12.71 11.21
N THR A 100 18.83 -13.89 10.61
CA THR A 100 18.81 -15.15 11.32
C THR A 100 20.27 -15.40 11.64
N GLN A 101 20.59 -15.13 12.91
CA GLN A 101 21.78 -15.60 13.62
C GLN A 101 23.09 -14.85 13.33
N ARG A 102 23.26 -13.71 14.01
CA ARG A 102 24.50 -13.52 14.78
C ARG A 102 24.55 -14.53 15.93
N THR A 103 24.89 -15.78 15.59
CA THR A 103 25.40 -16.72 16.59
C THR A 103 26.76 -16.19 17.03
N ILE A 104 26.76 -15.56 18.20
CA ILE A 104 27.96 -15.26 18.98
C ILE A 104 28.56 -16.63 19.36
N LEU A 105 29.58 -17.05 18.63
CA LEU A 105 30.50 -18.10 19.07
C LEU A 105 31.88 -17.47 19.10
N GLU A 106 32.21 -16.92 20.28
CA GLU A 106 33.58 -16.63 20.68
C GLU A 106 34.13 -17.92 21.30
N PRO A 107 35.13 -18.60 20.71
CA PRO A 107 35.93 -19.57 21.43
C PRO A 107 37.18 -18.88 22.00
N ARG A 108 37.33 -19.08 23.31
CA ARG A 108 38.47 -18.84 24.22
C ARG A 108 39.84 -18.55 23.62
#